data_AF-A0A957WUT5-F1
#
_entry.id   AF-A0A957WUT5-F1
#
_cell.length_a   1.000
_cell.length_b   1.000
_cell.length_c   1.000
_cell.angle_alpha   90.00
_cell.angle_beta   90.00
_cell.angle_gamma   90.00
#
_symmetry.space_group_name_H-M   'P 1'
#
loop_
_entity.id
_entity.type
_entity.pdbx_description
1 polymer ?
#
loop_
_entity_poly.entity_id
_entity_poly.type
_entity_poly.pdbx_seq_one_letter_code
_entity_poly.pdbx_strand_id
1 'polypeptide(L)'
;TIDLEISSAAAYPSEMWTVHGTRGGLTGGMRELRWKWVVDAEMPARALDTAPTPNRSYNRDQLTWHEASWTISDADANADAQFYTELFAAIPGGKAPAITPESIRRVIWLQEECHRQNSLAQMIF
;
A
#
# COMPACT_ATOMS: atom_id res chain seq x y z
N THR A 1 -12.73 -5.71 -5.71
CA THR A 1 -11.77 -6.79 -5.97
C THR A 1 -10.38 -6.23 -5.82
N ILE A 2 -9.46 -6.97 -5.19
CA ILE A 2 -8.06 -6.59 -4.99
C ILE A 2 -7.22 -7.69 -5.65
N ASP A 3 -6.15 -7.30 -6.32
CA ASP A 3 -5.11 -8.20 -6.81
C ASP A 3 -3.84 -7.98 -5.99
N LEU A 4 -3.13 -9.05 -5.66
CA LEU A 4 -1.95 -9.03 -4.81
C LEU A 4 -0.87 -9.93 -5.39
N GLU A 5 0.26 -9.32 -5.75
CA GLU A 5 1.46 -10.03 -6.18
C GLU A 5 2.58 -9.84 -5.15
N ILE A 6 3.18 -10.95 -4.71
CA ILE A 6 4.37 -10.96 -3.85
C ILE A 6 5.38 -11.88 -4.52
N SER A 7 6.53 -11.33 -4.93
CA SER A 7 7.56 -12.09 -5.63
C SER A 7 8.95 -11.65 -5.21
N SER A 8 9.79 -12.64 -4.87
CA SER A 8 11.23 -12.46 -4.70
C SER A 8 12.03 -12.87 -5.94
N ALA A 9 11.35 -13.29 -7.02
CA ALA A 9 11.98 -13.87 -8.22
C ALA A 9 12.09 -12.86 -9.37
N ALA A 10 11.70 -11.60 -9.16
CA ALA A 10 11.79 -10.56 -10.17
C ALA A 10 13.26 -10.19 -10.44
N ALA A 11 13.71 -10.37 -11.68
CA ALA A 11 15.05 -9.96 -12.11
C ALA A 11 15.26 -8.43 -12.01
N TYR A 12 14.16 -7.67 -12.18
CA TYR A 12 14.10 -6.23 -11.96
C TYR A 12 12.97 -5.94 -10.97
N PRO A 13 13.25 -5.98 -9.65
CA PRO A 13 12.22 -5.73 -8.66
C PRO A 13 11.75 -4.27 -8.72
N SER A 14 10.46 -4.06 -8.49
CA SER A 14 9.92 -2.74 -8.19
C SER A 14 10.36 -2.29 -6.80
N GLU A 15 9.92 -1.10 -6.40
CA GLU A 15 9.94 -0.70 -4.99
C GLU A 15 9.26 -1.76 -4.12
N MET A 16 9.65 -1.79 -2.84
CA MET A 16 9.15 -2.76 -1.85
C MET A 16 7.62 -2.82 -1.80
N TRP A 17 6.97 -1.66 -1.93
CA TRP A 17 5.54 -1.54 -2.04
C TRP A 17 5.16 -0.80 -3.31
N THR A 18 4.20 -1.36 -4.04
CA THR A 18 3.53 -0.69 -5.15
C THR A 18 2.04 -0.96 -5.03
N VAL A 19 1.26 0.10 -4.83
CA VAL A 19 -0.19 0.03 -4.62
C VAL A 19 -0.86 0.81 -5.75
N HIS A 20 -1.71 0.11 -6.50
CA HIS A 20 -2.51 0.71 -7.56
C HIS A 20 -3.93 0.97 -7.04
N GLY A 21 -4.31 2.24 -6.95
CA GLY A 21 -5.66 2.68 -6.61
C GLY A 21 -6.45 3.10 -7.85
N THR A 22 -7.77 3.26 -7.68
CA THR A 22 -8.65 3.70 -8.77
C THR A 22 -8.35 5.10 -9.29
N ARG A 23 -7.84 5.98 -8.42
CA ARG A 23 -7.56 7.40 -8.73
C ARG A 23 -6.12 7.79 -8.48
N GLY A 24 -5.19 6.84 -8.52
CA GLY A 24 -3.81 7.11 -8.17
C GLY A 24 -3.03 5.88 -7.81
N GLY A 25 -1.84 6.09 -7.27
CA GLY A 25 -1.02 5.00 -6.78
C GLY A 25 0.01 5.50 -5.78
N LEU A 26 0.52 4.57 -4.99
CA LEU A 26 1.55 4.78 -3.99
C LEU A 26 2.67 3.77 -4.26
N THR A 27 3.91 4.21 -4.10
CA THR A 27 5.07 3.34 -4.22
C THR A 27 6.20 3.79 -3.30
N GLY A 28 7.08 2.88 -2.90
CA GLY A 28 8.21 3.18 -2.03
C GLY A 28 8.57 2.00 -1.12
N GLY A 29 9.17 2.30 0.03
CA GLY A 29 9.57 1.30 1.01
C GLY A 29 9.56 1.85 2.43
N MET A 30 10.28 1.17 3.33
CA MET A 30 10.19 1.46 4.78
C MET A 30 10.60 2.88 5.17
N ARG A 31 11.43 3.54 4.37
CA ARG A 31 11.99 4.87 4.69
C ARG A 31 11.36 6.01 3.92
N GLU A 32 10.73 5.72 2.79
CA GLU A 32 10.14 6.72 1.93
C GLU A 32 8.94 6.17 1.18
N LEU A 33 7.93 7.00 1.04
CA LEU A 33 6.73 6.73 0.26
C LEU A 33 6.48 7.94 -0.64
N ARG A 34 6.06 7.67 -1.87
CA ARG A 34 5.56 8.69 -2.79
C ARG A 34 4.25 8.22 -3.38
N TRP A 35 3.32 9.14 -3.55
CA TRP A 35 2.04 8.83 -4.15
C TRP A 35 1.55 9.98 -5.02
N LYS A 36 0.76 9.62 -6.01
CA LYS A 36 0.09 10.57 -6.89
C LYS A 36 -1.37 10.20 -7.04
N TRP A 37 -2.23 11.20 -7.15
CA TRP A 37 -3.66 11.00 -7.30
C TRP A 37 -4.31 12.08 -8.16
N VAL A 38 -5.55 11.82 -8.58
CA VAL A 38 -6.40 12.77 -9.30
C VAL A 38 -7.67 13.06 -8.52
N VAL A 39 -8.22 14.25 -8.72
CA VAL A 39 -9.50 14.68 -8.16
C VAL A 39 -10.49 14.87 -9.30
N ASP A 40 -11.56 14.07 -9.34
CA ASP A 40 -12.51 14.07 -10.47
C ASP A 40 -13.11 15.46 -10.75
N ALA A 41 -13.37 16.25 -9.71
CA ALA A 41 -13.95 17.59 -9.83
C ALA A 41 -13.01 18.61 -10.52
N GLU A 42 -11.71 18.32 -10.59
CA GLU A 42 -10.72 19.14 -11.29
C GLU A 42 -10.49 18.70 -12.74
N MET A 43 -11.15 17.62 -13.16
CA MET A 43 -11.05 17.12 -14.52
C MET A 43 -12.02 17.87 -15.42
N PRO A 44 -11.65 18.14 -16.69
CA PRO A 44 -12.58 18.68 -17.65
C PRO A 44 -13.77 17.74 -17.86
N ALA A 45 -14.96 18.31 -18.09
CA ALA A 45 -16.14 17.53 -18.41
C ALA A 45 -15.88 16.68 -19.67
N ARG A 46 -16.17 15.38 -19.57
CA ARG A 46 -15.91 14.42 -20.64
C ARG A 46 -17.14 14.28 -21.51
N ALA A 47 -17.02 14.66 -22.78
CA ALA A 47 -18.03 14.37 -23.79
C ALA A 47 -17.72 13.03 -24.45
N LEU A 48 -18.76 12.22 -24.69
CA LEU A 48 -18.63 11.00 -25.46
C LEU A 48 -18.40 11.37 -26.94
N ASP A 49 -17.22 11.05 -27.46
CA ASP A 49 -16.95 11.07 -28.89
C ASP A 49 -17.08 9.64 -29.45
N THR A 50 -18.03 9.45 -30.36
CA THR A 50 -18.29 8.16 -31.02
C THR A 50 -17.56 8.05 -32.37
N ALA A 51 -16.86 9.09 -32.81
CA ALA A 51 -16.09 9.05 -34.05
C ALA A 51 -14.84 8.15 -33.89
N PRO A 52 -14.38 7.50 -34.97
CA PRO A 52 -13.12 6.77 -34.93
C PRO A 52 -11.94 7.73 -34.73
N THR A 53 -10.98 7.33 -33.90
CA THR A 53 -9.76 8.12 -33.65
C THR A 53 -8.98 8.35 -34.96
N PRO A 54 -8.65 9.60 -35.31
CA PRO A 54 -7.95 9.91 -36.56
C PRO A 54 -6.55 9.30 -36.57
N ASN A 55 -6.13 8.76 -37.72
CA ASN A 55 -4.77 8.22 -37.91
C ASN A 55 -4.31 7.19 -36.87
N ARG A 56 -5.25 6.40 -36.31
CA ARG A 56 -4.96 5.42 -35.24
C ARG A 56 -4.36 6.07 -33.99
N SER A 57 -4.70 7.32 -33.72
CA SER A 57 -4.29 7.99 -32.48
C SER A 57 -4.97 7.34 -31.26
N TYR A 58 -4.33 7.47 -30.10
CA TYR A 58 -4.95 7.09 -28.84
C TYR A 58 -5.58 8.32 -28.19
N ASN A 59 -6.75 8.14 -27.59
CA ASN A 59 -7.37 9.16 -26.76
C ASN A 59 -6.41 9.53 -25.62
N ARG A 60 -6.33 10.83 -25.31
CA ARG A 60 -5.54 11.35 -24.22
C ARG A 60 -6.43 12.20 -23.36
N ASP A 61 -6.46 11.90 -22.08
CA ASP A 61 -7.08 12.76 -21.09
C ASP A 61 -6.03 13.65 -20.47
N GLN A 62 -6.38 14.93 -20.34
CA GLN A 62 -5.61 15.82 -19.48
C GLN A 62 -6.04 15.57 -18.04
N LEU A 63 -5.12 15.03 -17.24
CA LEU A 63 -5.31 14.80 -15.82
C LEU A 63 -4.50 15.81 -15.02
N THR A 64 -5.13 16.46 -14.06
CA THR A 64 -4.46 17.23 -13.00
C THR A 64 -3.96 16.26 -11.93
N TRP A 65 -2.66 15.96 -11.96
CA TRP A 65 -2.02 15.11 -10.96
C TRP A 65 -1.63 15.91 -9.74
N HIS A 66 -1.99 15.38 -8.58
CA HIS A 66 -1.45 15.79 -7.28
C HIS A 66 -0.42 14.79 -6.85
N GLU A 67 0.62 15.26 -6.19
CA GLU A 67 1.71 14.44 -5.69
C GLU A 67 2.03 14.80 -4.25
N ALA A 68 2.36 13.80 -3.47
CA ALA A 68 2.89 13.98 -2.13
C ALA A 68 3.83 12.83 -1.78
N SER A 69 4.62 13.07 -0.75
CA SER A 69 5.60 12.11 -0.27
C SER A 69 5.66 12.13 1.24
N TRP A 70 6.20 11.06 1.77
CA TRP A 70 6.55 10.91 3.17
C TRP A 70 7.96 10.31 3.23
N THR A 71 8.76 10.79 4.16
CA THR A 71 10.07 10.24 4.48
C THR A 71 10.15 10.06 5.98
N ILE A 72 10.69 8.94 6.41
CA ILE A 72 10.88 8.64 7.82
C ILE A 72 11.73 9.74 8.48
N SER A 73 11.28 10.22 9.63
CA SER A 73 12.05 11.19 10.41
C SER A 73 13.08 10.47 11.29
N ASP A 74 14.13 11.18 11.73
CA ASP A 74 15.10 10.62 12.67
C ASP A 74 14.48 10.26 14.02
N ALA A 75 13.39 10.92 14.42
CA ALA A 75 12.63 10.59 15.63
C ALA A 75 11.88 9.26 15.49
N ASP A 76 11.44 8.92 14.28
CA ASP A 76 10.72 7.68 13.97
C ASP A 76 11.65 6.50 13.66
N ALA A 77 12.97 6.74 13.57
CA ALA A 77 13.95 5.73 13.23
C ALA A 77 14.07 4.62 14.30
N ASN A 78 13.59 4.87 15.52
CA ASN A 78 13.60 3.90 16.62
C ASN A 78 12.19 3.35 16.93
N ALA A 79 11.49 2.94 15.87
CA ALA A 79 10.12 2.43 15.93
C ALA A 79 9.94 1.29 16.96
N ASP A 80 10.95 0.44 17.13
CA ASP A 80 10.93 -0.66 18.09
C ASP A 80 10.82 -0.15 19.54
N ALA A 81 11.64 0.83 19.91
CA ALA A 81 11.59 1.43 21.24
C ALA A 81 10.26 2.17 21.49
N GLN A 82 9.74 2.84 20.45
CA GLN A 82 8.46 3.52 20.52
C GLN A 82 7.31 2.53 20.77
N PHE A 83 7.31 1.39 20.08
CA PHE A 83 6.31 0.33 20.29
C PHE A 83 6.27 -0.13 21.76
N TYR A 84 7.42 -0.47 22.36
CA TYR A 84 7.46 -0.92 23.75
C TYR A 84 7.05 0.17 24.74
N THR A 85 7.37 1.43 24.43
CA THR A 85 6.95 2.59 25.25
C THR A 85 5.42 2.74 25.23
N GLU A 86 4.80 2.65 24.06
CA GLU A 86 3.35 2.72 23.92
C GLU A 86 2.63 1.52 24.56
N LEU A 87 3.18 0.32 24.41
CA LEU A 87 2.67 -0.89 25.05
C LEU A 87 2.72 -0.78 26.57
N PHE A 88 3.86 -0.35 27.11
CA PHE A 88 4.02 -0.12 28.55
C PHE A 88 3.02 0.93 29.06
N ALA A 89 2.77 2.00 28.31
CA ALA A 89 1.80 3.02 28.69
C ALA A 89 0.34 2.54 28.61
N ALA A 90 0.03 1.62 27.68
CA ALA A 90 -1.32 1.10 27.47
C ALA A 90 -1.79 0.19 28.62
N ILE A 91 -0.87 -0.57 29.23
CA ILE A 91 -1.20 -1.59 30.24
C ILE A 91 -1.78 -0.99 31.54
N PRO A 92 -1.16 0.01 32.20
CA PRO A 92 -1.64 0.53 33.48
C PRO A 92 -2.92 1.38 33.36
N GLY A 93 -3.15 2.00 32.20
CA GLY A 93 -4.25 2.96 31.99
C GLY A 93 -5.47 2.39 31.25
N GLY A 94 -5.42 1.13 30.80
CA GLY A 94 -6.49 0.54 29.98
C GLY A 94 -6.73 1.25 28.65
N LYS A 95 -5.77 2.06 28.18
CA LYS A 95 -5.84 2.72 26.87
C LYS A 95 -5.68 1.65 25.80
N ALA A 96 -6.53 1.69 24.76
CA ALA A 96 -6.36 0.81 23.62
C ALA A 96 -5.00 1.08 22.95
N PRO A 97 -4.18 0.05 22.70
CA PRO A 97 -2.94 0.21 21.95
C PRO A 97 -3.25 0.65 20.51
N ALA A 98 -2.34 1.38 19.88
CA ALA A 98 -2.49 1.86 18.50
C ALA A 98 -2.70 0.69 17.52
N ILE A 99 -2.04 -0.44 17.78
CA ILE A 99 -2.24 -1.72 17.09
C ILE A 99 -3.01 -2.65 18.04
N THR A 100 -4.27 -2.96 17.72
CA THR A 100 -5.11 -3.75 18.62
C THR A 100 -4.86 -5.26 18.51
N PRO A 101 -5.07 -6.03 19.59
CA PRO A 101 -5.00 -7.49 19.54
C PRO A 101 -5.95 -8.11 18.49
N GLU A 102 -7.11 -7.52 18.28
CA GLU A 102 -8.08 -7.96 17.28
C GLU A 102 -7.53 -7.77 15.86
N SER A 103 -6.81 -6.67 15.60
CA SER A 103 -6.14 -6.44 14.32
C SER A 103 -5.08 -7.51 14.06
N ILE A 104 -4.26 -7.81 15.07
CA ILE A 104 -3.22 -8.84 14.98
C ILE A 104 -3.80 -10.23 14.75
N ARG A 105 -4.91 -10.59 15.42
CA ARG A 105 -5.59 -11.87 15.19
C ARG A 105 -6.03 -12.06 13.74
N ARG A 106 -6.44 -10.99 13.05
CA ARG A 106 -6.79 -11.06 11.62
C ARG A 106 -5.57 -11.37 10.75
N VAL A 107 -4.42 -10.76 11.06
CA VAL A 107 -3.16 -11.02 10.35
C VAL A 107 -2.72 -12.47 10.55
N ILE A 108 -2.73 -12.96 11.79
CA ILE A 108 -2.40 -14.35 12.11
C ILE A 108 -3.33 -15.30 11.35
N TRP A 109 -4.64 -15.06 11.40
CA TRP A 109 -5.61 -15.89 10.67
C TRP A 109 -5.34 -15.94 9.16
N LEU A 110 -5.02 -14.79 8.55
CA LEU A 110 -4.66 -14.73 7.13
C LEU A 110 -3.40 -15.53 6.82
N GLN A 111 -2.36 -15.40 7.65
CA GLN A 111 -1.10 -16.14 7.48
C GLN A 111 -1.32 -17.65 7.60
N GLU A 112 -2.09 -18.09 8.60
CA GLU A 112 -2.46 -19.50 8.77
C GLU A 112 -3.27 -20.03 7.58
N GLU A 113 -4.19 -19.24 7.05
CA GLU A 113 -4.96 -19.60 5.87
C GLU A 113 -4.08 -19.70 4.60
N CYS A 114 -3.11 -18.79 4.44
CA CYS A 114 -2.10 -18.88 3.39
C CYS A 114 -1.25 -20.15 3.52
N HIS A 115 -0.77 -20.50 4.73
CA HIS A 115 -0.03 -21.75 4.96
C HIS A 115 -0.88 -23.00 4.70
N ARG A 116 -2.18 -22.96 5.06
CA ARG A 116 -3.12 -24.06 4.80
C ARG A 116 -3.35 -24.28 3.31
N GLN A 117 -3.45 -23.21 2.51
CA GLN A 117 -3.65 -23.29 1.06
C GLN A 117 -2.35 -23.62 0.30
N ASN A 118 -1.22 -23.12 0.78
CA ASN A 118 0.10 -23.33 0.20
C ASN A 118 0.99 -23.99 1.25
N SER A 119 0.80 -25.29 1.46
CA SER A 119 1.58 -26.06 2.42
C SER A 119 3.05 -26.00 2.03
N LEU A 120 3.83 -25.16 2.71
CA LEU A 120 5.28 -25.24 2.64
C LEU A 120 5.66 -26.66 3.07
N ALA A 121 6.35 -27.40 2.22
CA ALA A 121 7.07 -28.58 2.69
C ALA A 121 7.99 -28.07 3.81
N GLN A 122 7.69 -28.44 5.05
CA GLN A 122 8.54 -28.13 6.20
C GLN A 122 9.87 -28.86 5.98
N MET A 123 10.79 -28.25 5.26
CA MET A 123 12.19 -28.64 5.33
C MET A 123 12.67 -28.14 6.69
N ILE A 124 12.62 -29.09 7.64
CA ILE A 124 13.31 -29.04 8.91
C ILE A 124 14.80 -28.90 8.58
N PHE A 125 15.39 -27.76 8.93
CA PHE A 125 16.85 -27.59 9.01
C PHE A 125 17.31 -27.98 10.41
#